data_AF-A0A964ZW61-F1
#
_entry.id   AF-A0A964ZW61-F1
#
_cell.length_a   1.000
_cell.length_b   1.000
_cell.length_c   1.000
_cell.angle_alpha   90.00
_cell.angle_beta   90.00
_cell.angle_gamma   90.00
#
_symmetry.space_group_name_H-M   'P 1'
#
loop_
_entity.id
_entity.type
_entity.pdbx_description
1 polymer ?
#
loop_
_entity_poly.entity_id
_entity_poly.type
_entity_poly.pdbx_seq_one_letter_code
_entity_poly.pdbx_strand_id
1 'polypeptide(L)' 'MIDHLDHLVLTATDEQKTLHFYCEVLGMQLETFIGGTPPVERKAFRFGNQKIN' A
#
# COMPACT_ATOMS: atom_id res chain seq x y z
N MET A 1 -5.75 -11.60 22.09
CA MET A 1 -4.32 -11.24 21.98
C MET A 1 -4.15 -10.57 20.62
N ILE A 2 -3.47 -9.42 20.54
CA ILE A 2 -3.21 -8.73 19.27
C ILE A 2 -1.93 -9.32 18.69
N ASP A 3 -1.93 -9.69 17.41
CA ASP A 3 -0.83 -10.41 16.75
C ASP A 3 -0.07 -9.57 15.70
N HIS A 4 -0.74 -8.64 15.00
CA HIS A 4 -0.14 -7.70 14.05
C HIS A 4 -1.07 -6.51 13.71
N LEU A 5 -0.55 -5.53 12.96
CA LEU A 5 -1.36 -4.49 12.33
C LEU A 5 -1.77 -4.96 10.93
N ASP A 6 -3.05 -5.17 10.70
CA ASP A 6 -3.59 -5.65 9.43
C ASP A 6 -3.32 -4.66 8.27
N HIS A 7 -3.67 -3.39 8.42
CA HIS A 7 -3.42 -2.38 7.41
C HIS A 7 -3.25 -0.96 7.98
N LEU A 8 -2.46 -0.15 7.28
CA LEU A 8 -2.31 1.29 7.50
C LEU A 8 -2.71 2.04 6.22
N VAL A 9 -3.36 3.19 6.36
CA VAL A 9 -3.72 4.05 5.23
C VAL A 9 -3.02 5.39 5.38
N LEU A 10 -2.32 5.84 4.34
CA LEU A 10 -1.60 7.12 4.35
C LEU A 10 -1.96 7.95 3.11
N THR A 11 -2.15 9.26 3.30
CA THR A 11 -2.32 10.19 2.18
C THR A 11 -0.95 10.66 1.69
N ALA A 12 -0.64 10.42 0.42
CA ALA A 12 0.58 10.88 -0.22
C ALA A 12 0.29 11.98 -1.26
N THR A 13 1.24 12.88 -1.45
CA THR A 13 1.11 14.02 -2.38
C THR A 13 1.72 13.76 -3.76
N ASP A 14 2.64 12.79 -3.86
CA ASP A 14 3.37 12.46 -5.09
C ASP A 14 3.45 10.94 -5.24
N GLU A 15 2.73 10.41 -6.22
CA GLU A 15 2.62 8.97 -6.46
C GLU A 15 3.97 8.35 -6.84
N GLN A 16 4.75 8.99 -7.72
CA GLN A 16 6.00 8.39 -8.20
C GLN A 16 7.06 8.33 -7.10
N LYS A 17 7.17 9.38 -6.28
CA LYS A 17 8.06 9.34 -5.10
C LYS A 17 7.63 8.27 -4.10
N THR A 18 6.32 8.09 -3.93
CA THR A 18 5.75 7.08 -3.03
C THR A 18 6.08 5.67 -3.52
N LEU A 19 5.86 5.39 -4.80
CA LEU A 19 6.22 4.12 -5.44
C LEU A 19 7.74 3.85 -5.31
N HIS A 20 8.57 4.84 -5.64
CA HIS A 20 10.02 4.68 -5.54
C HIS A 20 10.47 4.36 -4.11
N PHE A 21 9.96 5.10 -3.12
CA PHE A 21 10.34 4.89 -1.72
C PHE A 21 9.90 3.50 -1.22
N TYR A 22 8.63 3.13 -1.40
CA TYR A 22 8.14 1.87 -0.86
C TYR A 22 8.63 0.65 -1.64
N CYS A 23 8.74 0.72 -2.97
CA CYS A 23 9.17 -0.42 -3.77
C CYS A 23 10.70 -0.55 -3.87
N GLU A 24 11.40 0.54 -4.21
CA GLU A 24 12.84 0.48 -4.52
C GLU A 24 13.70 0.64 -3.27
N VAL A 25 13.35 1.58 -2.38
CA VAL A 25 14.15 1.84 -1.16
C VAL A 25 13.83 0.83 -0.06
N LEU A 26 12.55 0.53 0.17
CA LEU A 26 12.11 -0.38 1.23
C LEU A 26 11.89 -1.82 0.77
N GLY A 27 11.91 -2.09 -0.54
CA GLY A 27 11.74 -3.45 -1.07
C GLY A 27 10.33 -4.02 -0.89
N MET A 28 9.31 -3.16 -0.73
CA MET A 28 7.92 -3.60 -0.66
C MET A 28 7.38 -3.97 -2.05
N GLN A 29 6.33 -4.79 -2.06
CA GLN A 29 5.67 -5.20 -3.30
C GLN A 29 4.46 -4.31 -3.58
N LEU A 30 4.38 -3.76 -4.79
CA LEU A 30 3.20 -3.05 -5.27
C LEU A 30 2.10 -4.05 -5.63
N GLU A 31 0.92 -3.86 -5.06
CA GLU A 31 -0.31 -4.60 -5.41
C GLU A 31 -1.34 -3.63 -5.98
N THR A 32 -1.99 -4.03 -7.07
CA THR A 32 -3.14 -3.32 -7.65
C THR A 32 -4.40 -4.15 -7.50
N PHE A 33 -5.52 -3.50 -7.13
CA PHE A 33 -6.80 -4.17 -6.99
C PHE A 33 -7.96 -3.19 -7.24
N ILE A 34 -9.14 -3.72 -7.59
CA ILE A 34 -10.34 -2.90 -7.72
C ILE A 34 -11.05 -2.81 -6.36
N GLY A 35 -11.40 -1.61 -5.93
CA GLY A 35 -12.15 -1.37 -4.71
C GLY A 35 -12.99 -0.10 -4.77
N GLY A 36 -13.75 0.18 -3.71
CA GLY A 36 -14.62 1.35 -3.63
C GLY A 36 -15.97 1.19 -4.34
N THR A 37 -16.83 2.20 -4.19
CA THR A 37 -18.12 2.29 -4.88
C THR A 37 -18.35 3.75 -5.27
N PRO A 38 -18.33 4.10 -6.57
CA PRO A 38 -18.14 3.22 -7.73
C PRO A 38 -16.75 2.54 -7.77
N PRO A 39 -16.57 1.44 -8.53
CA PRO A 39 -15.31 0.72 -8.60
C PRO A 39 -14.16 1.60 -9.14
N VAL A 40 -13.04 1.58 -8.44
CA VAL A 40 -11.80 2.28 -8.83
C VAL A 40 -10.59 1.37 -8.60
N GLU A 41 -9.55 1.54 -9.42
CA GLU A 41 -8.26 0.91 -9.17
C GLU A 41 -7.63 1.55 -7.92
N ARG A 42 -7.10 0.71 -7.03
CA ARG A 42 -6.36 1.10 -5.82
C ARG A 42 -5.00 0.40 -5.82
N LYS A 43 -4.05 1.06 -5.18
CA LYS A 43 -2.69 0.55 -4.98
C LYS A 43 -2.47 0.27 -3.50
N ALA A 44 -1.63 -0.71 -3.21
CA ALA A 44 -1.13 -0.98 -1.88
C ALA A 44 0.31 -1.46 -1.94
N PHE A 45 1.05 -1.24 -0.86
CA PHE A 45 2.41 -1.73 -0.64
C PHE A 45 2.37 -2.85 0.40
N ARG A 46 2.87 -4.03 0.04
CA ARG A 46 2.92 -5.19 0.93
C ARG A 46 4.35 -5.52 1.36
N PHE A 47 4.52 -5.81 2.65
CA PHE A 47 5.77 -6.32 3.22
C PHE A 47 5.45 -7.40 4.27
N GLY A 48 5.65 -8.66 3.90
CA GLY A 48 5.19 -9.80 4.72
C GLY A 48 3.68 -9.72 4.94
N ASN A 49 3.26 -9.68 6.21
CA ASN A 49 1.85 -9.60 6.61
C ASN A 49 1.33 -8.16 6.77
N GLN A 50 2.16 -7.16 6.48
CA GLN A 50 1.79 -5.75 6.61
C GLN A 50 1.38 -5.16 5.26
N LYS A 51 0.35 -4.31 5.27
CA LYS A 51 -0.17 -3.62 4.09
C LYS A 51 -0.32 -2.11 4.33
N ILE A 52 0.16 -1.30 3.39
CA ILE A 52 -0.03 0.16 3.37
C ILE A 52 -0.84 0.52 2.12
N ASN A 53 -1.96 1.22 2.29
CA ASN A 53 -2.77 1.75 1.19
C ASN A 53 -2.59 3.26 1.02
#